data_AF-A0A8S2YY89-F1
#
_entry.id   AF-A0A8S2YY89-F1
#
_cell.length_a   1.000
_cell.length_b   1.000
_cell.length_c   1.000
_cell.angle_alpha   90.00
_cell.angle_beta   90.00
_cell.angle_gamma   90.00
#
_symmetry.space_group_name_H-M   'P 1'
#
loop_
_entity.id
_entity.type
_entity.pdbx_description
1 polymer ?
#
loop_
_entity_poly.entity_id
_entity_poly.type
_entity_poly.pdbx_seq_one_letter_code
_entity_poly.pdbx_strand_id
1 'polypeptide(L)' 'GWSEWQAFSECKGIPCSIGRQRRLRMCLNPPTITNKPSCDGDQVQERECSVPCQKSLSSQPTGSNCLCKRLHS' A
#
# COMPACT_ATOMS: atom_id res chain seq x y z
N GLY A 1 24.99 4.94 -12.38
CA GLY A 1 24.06 3.80 -12.25
C GLY A 1 22.78 4.25 -11.57
N TRP A 2 22.00 3.31 -11.03
CA TRP A 2 20.83 3.66 -10.21
C TRP A 2 21.24 4.16 -8.82
N SER A 3 20.42 5.03 -8.22
CA SER A 3 20.47 5.32 -6.80
C SER A 3 20.01 4.10 -5.99
N GLU A 4 20.21 4.17 -4.68
CA GLU A 4 19.49 3.31 -3.75
C GLU A 4 17.98 3.43 -3.94
N TRP A 5 17.28 2.34 -3.65
CA TRP A 5 15.83 2.34 -3.62
C TRP A 5 15.33 3.16 -2.42
N GLN A 6 14.32 3.98 -2.67
CA GLN A 6 13.52 4.58 -1.62
C GLN A 6 12.75 3.51 -0.83
N ALA A 7 12.25 3.90 0.34
CA ALA A 7 11.31 3.08 1.08
C ALA A 7 10.05 2.78 0.23
N PHE A 8 9.41 1.65 0.51
CA PHE A 8 8.08 1.40 -0.05
C PHE A 8 7.08 2.43 0.48
N SER A 9 6.17 2.83 -0.38
CA SER A 9 4.99 3.59 -0.01
C SER A 9 4.12 2.81 0.96
N GLU A 10 3.18 3.49 1.59
CA GLU A 10 2.10 2.82 2.32
C GLU A 10 1.37 1.81 1.42
N CYS A 11 0.88 0.73 2.05
CA CYS A 11 0.10 -0.29 1.37
C CYS A 11 -1.28 0.27 1.02
N LYS A 12 -1.56 0.40 -0.28
CA LYS A 12 -2.85 0.89 -0.77
C LYS A 12 -3.79 -0.27 -1.03
N GLY A 13 -4.98 -0.21 -0.44
CA GLY A 13 -6.07 -1.15 -0.69
C GLY A 13 -7.20 -0.96 0.31
N ILE A 14 -8.18 -1.86 0.26
CA ILE A 14 -9.30 -1.88 1.21
C ILE A 14 -8.80 -2.47 2.53
N PRO A 15 -9.26 -2.00 3.71
CA PRO A 15 -8.90 -2.64 4.98
C PRO A 15 -9.19 -4.15 4.96
N CYS A 16 -8.33 -4.94 5.60
CA CYS A 16 -8.41 -6.40 5.59
C CYS A 16 -8.28 -7.04 4.19
N SER A 17 -7.58 -6.40 3.25
CA SER A 17 -7.33 -6.96 1.92
C SER A 17 -5.84 -7.08 1.62
N ILE A 18 -5.54 -7.74 0.50
CA ILE A 18 -4.25 -7.55 -0.17
C ILE A 18 -4.31 -6.24 -0.95
N GLY A 19 -3.29 -5.42 -0.78
CA GLY A 19 -3.08 -4.15 -1.44
C GLY A 19 -1.76 -4.14 -2.20
N ARG A 20 -1.36 -2.95 -2.66
CA ARG A 20 -0.11 -2.74 -3.40
C ARG A 20 0.68 -1.59 -2.81
N GLN A 21 1.99 -1.77 -2.79
CA GLN A 21 2.96 -0.73 -2.41
C GLN A 21 4.05 -0.64 -3.47
N ARG A 22 4.58 0.57 -3.64
CA ARG A 22 5.60 0.87 -4.64
C ARG A 22 6.81 1.54 -4.01
N ARG A 23 7.99 1.31 -4.57
CA ARG A 23 9.19 2.09 -4.27
C ARG A 23 9.83 2.61 -5.55
N LEU A 24 10.64 3.64 -5.41
CA LEU A 24 11.26 4.37 -6.51
C LEU A 24 12.78 4.39 -6.33
N ARG A 25 13.50 4.47 -7.43
CA ARG A 25 14.93 4.81 -7.47
C ARG A 25 15.16 5.88 -8.52
N MET A 26 16.29 6.55 -8.48
CA MET A 26 16.64 7.61 -9.44
C MET A 26 17.78 7.16 -10.32
N CYS A 27 17.70 7.44 -11.62
CA CYS A 27 18.81 7.23 -12.51
C CYS A 27 19.84 8.34 -12.25
N LEU A 28 21.00 7.98 -11.70
CA LEU A 28 22.08 8.95 -11.41
C LEU A 28 22.99 9.16 -12.64
N ASN A 29 22.69 8.52 -13.77
CA ASN A 29 23.39 8.77 -15.02
C ASN A 29 22.74 9.96 -15.73
N PRO A 30 23.45 11.10 -15.88
CA PRO A 30 22.92 12.23 -16.61
C PRO A 30 22.65 11.84 -18.07
N PRO A 31 21.60 12.39 -18.71
CA PRO A 31 21.38 12.17 -20.13
C PRO A 31 22.60 12.73 -20.90
N THR A 32 23.32 11.87 -21.59
CA THR A 32 24.32 12.32 -22.56
C THR A 32 23.58 12.74 -23.83
N ILE A 33 24.09 13.77 -24.52
CA ILE A 33 23.46 14.45 -25.67
C ILE A 33 23.01 13.48 -26.78
N THR A 34 23.48 12.24 -26.77
CA THR A 34 23.27 11.25 -27.83
C THR A 34 22.56 9.98 -27.38
N ASN A 35 22.27 9.74 -26.10
CA ASN A 35 21.59 8.51 -25.68
C ASN A 35 20.76 8.69 -24.41
N LYS A 36 19.55 8.11 -24.44
CA LYS A 36 18.58 8.01 -23.34
C LYS A 36 19.26 7.67 -22.00
N PRO A 37 18.70 8.08 -20.85
CA PRO A 37 19.25 7.74 -19.54
C PRO A 37 19.61 6.24 -19.48
N SER A 38 20.92 5.95 -19.36
CA SER A 38 21.57 4.63 -19.50
C SER A 38 21.36 3.75 -18.27
N CYS A 39 20.18 3.80 -17.66
CA CYS A 39 19.88 3.00 -16.48
C CYS A 39 19.00 1.82 -16.89
N ASP A 40 19.60 0.64 -16.98
CA ASP A 40 18.89 -0.59 -17.37
C ASP A 40 17.95 -1.06 -16.24
N GLY A 41 16.72 -1.41 -16.62
CA GLY A 41 15.65 -1.84 -15.73
C GLY A 41 14.72 -0.71 -15.27
N ASP A 42 13.77 -1.04 -14.39
CA ASP A 42 12.68 -0.11 -14.07
C ASP A 42 13.02 0.90 -12.98
N GLN A 43 12.49 2.12 -13.11
CA GLN A 43 12.57 3.16 -12.08
C GLN A 43 11.62 2.88 -10.89
N VAL A 44 10.56 2.12 -11.13
CA VAL A 44 9.49 1.82 -10.17
C VAL A 44 9.46 0.33 -9.91
N GLN A 45 9.34 -0.07 -8.65
CA GLN A 45 9.03 -1.45 -8.29
C GLN A 45 7.74 -1.51 -7.48
N GLU A 46 6.87 -2.45 -7.81
CA GLU A 46 5.62 -2.71 -7.10
C GLU A 46 5.63 -4.11 -6.48
N ARG A 47 4.97 -4.27 -5.34
CA ARG A 47 4.69 -5.58 -4.74
C ARG A 47 3.36 -5.57 -3.98
N GLU A 48 2.85 -6.77 -3.76
CA GLU A 48 1.70 -7.01 -2.88
C GLU A 48 2.06 -6.76 -1.41
N CYS A 49 1.04 -6.39 -0.64
CA CYS A 49 1.15 -6.16 0.79
C CYS A 49 -0.19 -6.41 1.49
N SER A 50 -0.17 -6.70 2.78
CA SER A 50 -1.39 -6.80 3.58
C SER A 50 -1.81 -5.41 4.07
N VAL A 51 -3.03 -5.02 3.76
CA VAL A 51 -3.63 -3.78 4.27
C VAL A 51 -4.24 -4.08 5.64
N PRO A 52 -3.81 -3.39 6.71
CA PRO A 52 -4.32 -3.65 8.05
C PRO A 52 -5.83 -3.42 8.12
N CYS A 53 -6.50 -4.27 8.89
CA CYS A 53 -7.88 -4.03 9.29
C CYS A 53 -7.96 -2.77 10.15
N GLN A 54 -8.67 -1.75 9.68
CA GLN A 54 -8.99 -0.58 10.50
C GLN A 54 -10.04 -0.98 11.54
N LYS A 55 -9.60 -1.37 12.73
CA LYS A 55 -10.50 -1.52 13.89
C LYS A 55 -10.81 -0.15 14.49
N SER A 56 -11.47 0.74 13.75
CA SER A 56 -12.07 1.94 14.35
C SER A 56 -12.99 2.72 13.40
N LEU A 57 -14.27 2.32 13.39
CA LEU A 57 -15.38 3.25 13.59
C LEU A 57 -16.41 2.54 14.49
N SER A 58 -16.45 2.94 15.77
CA SER A 58 -17.46 2.63 16.81
C SER A 58 -17.54 1.19 17.39
N SER A 59 -16.61 0.87 18.29
CA SER A 59 -16.97 0.12 19.49
C SER A 59 -17.68 1.07 20.47
N GLN A 60 -18.95 1.40 20.20
CA GLN A 60 -19.86 2.01 21.17
C GLN A 60 -21.30 1.92 20.65
N PRO A 61 -22.11 0.92 21.07
CA PRO A 61 -23.54 1.06 21.03
C PRO A 61 -23.96 1.97 22.21
N THR A 62 -23.90 3.29 22.04
CA THR A 62 -24.70 4.19 22.89
C THR A 62 -26.12 4.20 22.32
N GLY A 63 -26.83 3.12 22.59
CA GLY A 63 -28.20 2.89 22.17
C GLY A 63 -28.69 1.64 22.87
N SER A 64 -29.26 1.83 24.05
CA SER A 64 -29.97 0.82 24.82
C SER A 64 -31.07 0.20 23.96
N ASN A 65 -30.79 -0.94 23.31
CA ASN A 65 -31.71 -2.04 22.98
C ASN A 65 -31.04 -3.06 22.03
N CYS A 66 -30.04 -3.79 22.52
CA CYS A 66 -29.61 -5.04 21.90
C CYS A 66 -30.52 -6.19 22.38
N LEU A 67 -31.68 -6.36 21.74
CA LEU A 67 -32.47 -7.59 21.89
C LEU A 67 -31.86 -8.68 21.00
N CYS A 68 -31.00 -9.53 21.55
CA CYS A 68 -30.71 -10.84 20.96
C CYS A 68 -31.94 -11.73 21.09
N LYS A 69 -32.88 -11.65 20.13
CA LYS A 69 -33.87 -12.72 19.97
C LYS A 69 -33.16 -13.96 19.44
N ARG A 70 -32.77 -14.86 20.34
CA ARG A 70 -32.51 -16.26 19.99
C ARG A 70 -33.83 -16.84 19.47
N LEU A 71 -33.99 -17.00 18.15
CA LEU A 71 -34.97 -17.96 17.66
C LEU A 71 -34.35 -19.35 17.71
N HIS A 72 -34.55 -20.02 18.84
CA HIS A 72 -34.60 -21.47 18.91
C HIS A 72 -35.96 -21.86 19.46
N SER A 73 -36.84 -22.32 18.59
CA SER A 73 -37.72 -23.48 18.80
C SER A 73 -38.21 -23.96 17.45
#